data_AF-A0A6C0W654-F1
#
_entry.id   AF-A0A6C0W654-F1
#
_cell.length_a   1.000
_cell.length_b   1.000
_cell.length_c   1.000
_cell.angle_alpha   90.00
_cell.angle_beta   90.00
_cell.angle_gamma   90.00
#
_symmetry.space_group_name_H-M   'P 1'
#
loop_
_entity.id
_entity.type
_entity.pdbx_description
1 polymer ?
#
loop_
_entity_poly.entity_id
_entity_poly.type
_entity_poly.pdbx_seq_one_letter_code
_entity_poly.pdbx_strand_id
1 'polypeptide(L)'
;QELLAGLHVFYANLRGIHWNIKGVNFFVIHKKTENLYDYVGEVIDILAERIRALGYDSEFRCSEFIKMSFINEISLKISSELVPSINSIICNLNDILKNIFKIRCFVDSTSDYGTANILDDIITYFEKYLWMYSSLLNNCKCSCDKDDCKCSCDKDDCKCSCDKDDCKCSCDKDDCKCSCDKDDCKCSCDKKDCKCSCDKKEYFSENDDLVI
;
A
#
# COMPACT_ATOMS: atom_id res chain seq x y z
N GLN A 1 6.17 19.43 -8.78
CA GLN A 1 4.74 19.76 -8.69
C GLN A 1 3.90 18.54 -8.30
N GLU A 2 3.92 17.44 -9.05
CA GLU A 2 3.15 16.23 -8.70
C GLU A 2 3.48 15.67 -7.30
N LEU A 3 4.79 15.54 -6.98
CA LEU A 3 5.25 15.16 -5.64
C LEU A 3 4.75 16.12 -4.54
N LEU A 4 4.81 17.43 -4.79
CA LEU A 4 4.33 18.46 -3.88
C LEU A 4 2.83 18.29 -3.60
N ALA A 5 2.02 18.09 -4.65
CA ALA A 5 0.59 17.84 -4.54
C ALA A 5 0.30 16.56 -3.73
N GLY A 6 1.00 15.46 -4.02
CA GLY A 6 0.91 14.21 -3.26
C GLY A 6 1.17 14.42 -1.77
N LEU A 7 2.24 15.14 -1.43
CA LEU A 7 2.61 15.40 -0.04
C LEU A 7 1.58 16.26 0.69
N HIS A 8 0.93 17.24 0.03
CA HIS A 8 -0.15 18.01 0.64
C HIS A 8 -1.37 17.14 0.99
N VAL A 9 -1.76 16.22 0.10
CA VAL A 9 -2.85 15.26 0.40
C VAL A 9 -2.43 14.30 1.51
N PHE A 10 -1.19 13.81 1.49
CA PHE A 10 -0.66 12.95 2.54
C PHE A 10 -0.63 13.64 3.90
N TYR A 11 -0.20 14.90 3.95
CA TYR A 11 -0.19 15.74 5.15
C TYR A 11 -1.61 15.89 5.73
N ALA A 12 -2.60 16.14 4.88
CA ALA A 12 -4.00 16.20 5.31
C ALA A 12 -4.48 14.85 5.88
N ASN A 13 -4.18 13.74 5.20
CA ASN A 13 -4.51 12.39 5.66
C ASN A 13 -3.89 12.08 7.03
N LEU A 14 -2.62 12.42 7.25
CA LEU A 14 -1.93 12.21 8.52
C LEU A 14 -2.58 12.97 9.68
N ARG A 15 -2.97 14.23 9.45
CA ARG A 15 -3.72 15.01 10.45
C ARG A 15 -5.11 14.40 10.70
N GLY A 16 -5.76 13.92 9.65
CA GLY A 16 -7.00 13.15 9.76
C GLY A 16 -6.85 11.96 10.70
N ILE A 17 -5.79 11.17 10.57
CA ILE A 17 -5.48 10.06 11.48
C ILE A 17 -5.17 10.58 12.89
N HIS A 18 -4.31 11.59 13.01
CA HIS A 18 -3.92 12.18 14.29
C HIS A 18 -5.12 12.64 15.13
N TRP A 19 -6.13 13.24 14.50
CA TRP A 19 -7.34 13.71 15.19
C TRP A 19 -8.32 12.59 15.52
N ASN A 20 -8.46 11.59 14.64
CA ASN A 20 -9.59 10.66 14.69
C ASN A 20 -9.24 9.27 15.22
N ILE A 21 -7.94 8.94 15.37
CA ILE A 21 -7.51 7.62 15.84
C ILE A 21 -8.06 7.31 17.23
N LYS A 22 -8.47 6.05 17.44
CA LYS A 22 -9.04 5.56 18.71
C LYS A 22 -8.40 4.24 19.12
N GLY A 23 -8.60 3.87 20.39
CA GLY A 23 -8.19 2.58 20.95
C GLY A 23 -6.95 2.66 21.84
N VAL A 24 -6.49 1.50 22.31
CA VAL A 24 -5.44 1.37 23.35
C VAL A 24 -4.10 2.01 22.95
N ASN A 25 -3.84 2.14 21.65
CA ASN A 25 -2.61 2.73 21.11
C ASN A 25 -2.72 4.24 20.85
N PHE A 26 -3.81 4.90 21.26
CA PHE A 26 -4.10 6.30 20.96
C PHE A 26 -2.89 7.23 21.19
N PHE A 27 -2.35 7.27 22.41
CA PHE A 27 -1.27 8.21 22.76
C PHE A 27 -0.01 8.00 21.92
N VAL A 28 0.29 6.75 21.56
CA VAL A 28 1.47 6.42 20.76
C VAL A 28 1.26 6.84 19.31
N ILE A 29 0.13 6.45 18.70
CA ILE A 29 -0.12 6.73 17.29
C ILE A 29 -0.37 8.22 17.07
N HIS A 30 -1.15 8.86 17.95
CA HIS A 30 -1.38 10.30 17.93
C HIS A 30 -0.05 11.08 17.90
N LYS A 31 0.91 10.73 18.77
CA LYS A 31 2.21 11.40 18.78
C LYS A 31 3.07 11.05 17.56
N LYS A 32 3.02 9.80 17.07
CA LYS A 32 3.81 9.38 15.91
C LYS A 32 3.33 10.01 14.61
N THR A 33 2.02 10.13 14.41
CA THR A 33 1.47 10.82 13.23
C THR A 33 1.74 12.32 13.27
N GLU A 34 1.79 12.94 14.45
CA GLU A 34 2.27 14.33 14.62
C GLU A 34 3.69 14.50 14.09
N ASN A 35 4.63 13.74 14.64
CA ASN A 35 6.02 13.82 14.20
C ASN A 35 6.18 13.60 12.69
N LEU A 36 5.38 12.70 12.10
CA LEU A 36 5.43 12.45 10.66
C LEU A 36 4.82 13.61 9.86
N TYR A 37 3.66 14.15 10.24
CA TYR A 37 3.10 15.27 9.48
C TYR A 37 3.95 16.53 9.61
N ASP A 38 4.58 16.77 10.76
CA ASP A 38 5.50 17.91 10.94
C ASP A 38 6.65 17.82 9.94
N TYR A 39 7.29 16.64 9.85
CA TYR A 39 8.33 16.39 8.86
C TYR A 39 7.83 16.52 7.42
N VAL A 40 6.64 16.00 7.10
CA VAL A 40 6.04 16.19 5.77
C VAL A 40 5.81 17.68 5.47
N GLY A 41 5.43 18.48 6.47
CA GLY A 41 5.30 19.94 6.36
C GLY A 41 6.63 20.62 6.00
N GLU A 42 7.73 20.22 6.63
CA GLU A 42 9.08 20.69 6.28
C GLU A 42 9.46 20.32 4.85
N VAL A 43 9.19 19.06 4.44
CA VAL A 43 9.49 18.58 3.08
C VAL A 43 8.67 19.35 2.03
N ILE A 44 7.41 19.65 2.30
CA ILE A 44 6.56 20.46 1.43
C ILE A 44 7.20 21.82 1.16
N ASP A 45 7.66 22.50 2.21
CA ASP A 45 8.28 23.82 2.10
C ASP A 45 9.59 23.76 1.29
N ILE A 46 10.47 22.80 1.63
CA ILE A 46 11.72 22.55 0.90
C ILE A 46 11.47 22.34 -0.59
N LEU A 47 10.46 21.53 -0.96
CA LEU A 47 10.14 21.26 -2.36
C LEU A 47 9.52 22.47 -3.06
N ALA A 48 8.66 23.23 -2.38
CA ALA A 48 8.07 24.45 -2.92
C ALA A 48 9.15 25.51 -3.20
N GLU A 49 10.06 25.74 -2.24
CA GLU A 49 11.20 26.63 -2.42
C GLU A 49 12.16 26.12 -3.49
N ARG A 50 12.37 24.81 -3.59
CA ARG A 50 13.20 24.24 -4.67
C ARG A 50 12.60 24.50 -6.04
N ILE A 51 11.28 24.37 -6.20
CA ILE A 51 10.58 24.70 -7.45
C ILE A 51 10.79 26.19 -7.80
N ARG A 52 10.69 27.08 -6.82
CA ARG A 52 10.98 28.52 -7.00
C ARG A 52 12.44 28.77 -7.39
N ALA A 53 13.39 28.10 -6.75
CA ALA A 53 14.81 28.23 -7.04
C ALA A 53 15.17 27.77 -8.47
N LEU A 54 14.40 26.84 -9.03
CA LEU A 54 14.51 26.42 -10.43
C LEU A 54 13.83 27.38 -11.43
N GLY A 55 13.21 28.46 -10.96
CA GLY A 55 12.59 29.49 -11.78
C GLY A 55 11.11 29.26 -12.12
N TYR A 56 10.46 28.25 -11.54
CA TYR A 56 9.04 27.93 -11.79
C TYR A 56 8.15 28.41 -10.64
N ASP A 57 6.89 28.75 -10.93
CA ASP A 57 5.88 29.04 -9.89
C ASP A 57 5.48 27.77 -9.15
N SER A 58 5.56 27.78 -7.81
CA SER A 58 5.10 26.67 -6.98
C SER A 58 3.58 26.74 -6.84
N GLU A 59 2.88 25.63 -7.09
CA GLU A 59 1.43 25.58 -6.90
C GLU A 59 1.08 25.61 -5.41
N PHE A 60 -0.06 26.20 -5.06
CA PHE A 60 -0.52 26.38 -3.67
C PHE A 60 -2.02 26.13 -3.48
N ARG A 61 -2.78 26.03 -4.58
CA ARG A 61 -4.24 25.88 -4.54
C ARG A 61 -4.60 24.43 -4.25
N CYS A 62 -5.37 24.21 -3.19
CA CYS A 62 -5.85 22.88 -2.82
C CYS A 62 -6.60 22.16 -3.95
N SER A 63 -7.39 22.90 -4.75
CA SER A 63 -8.12 22.33 -5.88
C SER A 63 -7.21 21.74 -6.96
N GLU A 64 -6.02 22.31 -7.16
CA GLU A 64 -5.04 21.80 -8.11
C GLU A 64 -4.27 20.62 -7.51
N PHE A 65 -3.95 20.67 -6.21
CA PHE A 65 -3.35 19.53 -5.54
C PHE A 65 -4.22 18.27 -5.62
N ILE A 66 -5.54 18.39 -5.43
CA ILE A 66 -6.45 17.24 -5.55
C ILE A 66 -6.42 16.63 -6.96
N LYS A 67 -6.31 17.45 -8.02
CA LYS A 67 -6.25 16.96 -9.40
C LYS A 67 -4.91 16.31 -9.75
N MET A 68 -3.82 16.84 -9.21
CA MET A 68 -2.46 16.43 -9.56
C MET A 68 -1.92 15.30 -8.68
N SER A 69 -2.45 15.17 -7.47
CA SER A 69 -1.97 14.20 -6.48
C SER A 69 -2.19 12.76 -6.98
N PHE A 70 -1.14 11.93 -6.87
CA PHE A 70 -1.24 10.48 -7.00
C PHE A 70 -1.72 9.79 -5.70
N ILE A 71 -1.87 10.56 -4.62
CA ILE A 71 -2.39 10.09 -3.32
C ILE A 71 -3.84 10.52 -3.20
N ASN A 72 -4.69 9.58 -2.79
CA ASN A 72 -6.11 9.83 -2.55
C ASN A 72 -6.37 10.24 -1.09
N GLU A 73 -7.43 11.02 -0.89
CA GLU A 73 -7.96 11.29 0.45
C GLU A 73 -8.47 10.01 1.11
N ILE A 74 -8.24 9.87 2.41
CA ILE A 74 -8.78 8.74 3.18
C ILE A 74 -10.16 9.07 3.73
N SER A 75 -10.99 8.04 3.89
CA SER A 75 -12.29 8.20 4.56
C SER A 75 -12.15 8.38 6.07
N LEU A 76 -13.15 9.00 6.70
CA LEU A 76 -13.23 9.13 8.16
C LEU A 76 -13.12 7.77 8.87
N LYS A 77 -13.70 6.72 8.29
CA LYS A 77 -13.62 5.36 8.84
C LYS A 77 -12.16 4.91 8.95
N ILE A 78 -11.41 5.00 7.84
CA ILE A 78 -9.99 4.64 7.79
C ILE A 78 -9.21 5.39 8.86
N SER A 79 -9.44 6.71 9.01
CA SER A 79 -8.72 7.56 9.95
C SER A 79 -8.92 7.24 11.44
N SER A 80 -9.99 6.49 11.77
CA SER A 80 -10.36 6.21 13.16
C SER A 80 -9.95 4.82 13.65
N GLU A 81 -9.67 3.90 12.72
CA GLU A 81 -9.31 2.52 13.01
C GLU A 81 -7.80 2.30 12.86
N LEU A 82 -7.18 1.61 13.83
CA LEU A 82 -5.73 1.43 13.89
C LEU A 82 -5.16 0.77 12.63
N VAL A 83 -5.57 -0.46 12.33
CA VAL A 83 -4.98 -1.23 11.22
C VAL A 83 -5.18 -0.53 9.86
N PRO A 84 -6.38 -0.05 9.50
CA PRO A 84 -6.58 0.70 8.26
C PRO A 84 -5.76 2.00 8.19
N SER A 85 -5.67 2.76 9.29
CA SER A 85 -4.85 3.99 9.35
C SER A 85 -3.39 3.70 9.07
N ILE A 86 -2.82 2.71 9.75
CA ILE A 86 -1.39 2.38 9.58
C ILE A 86 -1.11 1.80 8.18
N ASN A 87 -2.00 0.95 7.66
CA ASN A 87 -1.90 0.46 6.29
C ASN A 87 -1.92 1.61 5.27
N SER A 88 -2.80 2.60 5.46
CA SER A 88 -2.85 3.76 4.58
C SER A 88 -1.54 4.57 4.63
N ILE A 89 -0.95 4.77 5.80
CA ILE A 89 0.35 5.44 5.93
C ILE A 89 1.43 4.67 5.17
N ILE A 90 1.50 3.34 5.35
CA ILE A 90 2.48 2.49 4.66
C ILE A 90 2.31 2.54 3.15
N CYS A 91 1.08 2.41 2.63
CA CYS A 91 0.81 2.50 1.20
C CYS A 91 1.23 3.86 0.63
N ASN A 92 0.82 4.95 1.29
CA ASN A 92 1.16 6.30 0.85
C ASN A 92 2.68 6.54 0.87
N LEU A 93 3.40 6.09 1.90
CA LEU A 93 4.86 6.20 1.95
C LEU A 93 5.53 5.42 0.80
N ASN A 94 5.05 4.22 0.48
CA ASN A 94 5.55 3.45 -0.67
C ASN A 94 5.31 4.18 -1.99
N ASP A 95 4.13 4.75 -2.19
CA ASP A 95 3.81 5.44 -3.44
C ASP A 95 4.59 6.76 -3.57
N ILE A 96 4.80 7.47 -2.47
CA ILE A 96 5.69 8.64 -2.41
C ILE A 96 7.12 8.23 -2.77
N LEU A 97 7.68 7.20 -2.16
CA LEU A 97 9.03 6.72 -2.44
C LEU A 97 9.17 6.31 -3.92
N LYS A 98 8.21 5.56 -4.47
CA LYS A 98 8.18 5.22 -5.91
C LYS A 98 8.18 6.46 -6.79
N ASN A 99 7.40 7.49 -6.44
CA ASN A 99 7.38 8.75 -7.18
C ASN A 99 8.72 9.48 -7.09
N ILE A 100 9.31 9.57 -5.89
CA ILE A 100 10.63 10.18 -5.67
C ILE A 100 11.71 9.45 -6.46
N PHE A 101 11.75 8.11 -6.47
CA PHE A 101 12.74 7.36 -7.25
C PHE A 101 12.64 7.64 -8.75
N LYS A 102 11.42 7.76 -9.30
CA LYS A 102 11.22 8.17 -10.70
C LYS A 102 11.79 9.55 -10.98
N ILE A 103 11.51 10.52 -10.09
CA ILE A 103 12.06 11.88 -10.20
C ILE A 103 13.58 11.86 -10.07
N ARG A 104 14.12 11.09 -9.13
CA ARG A 104 15.56 10.97 -8.86
C ARG A 104 16.33 10.47 -10.08
N CYS A 105 15.80 9.47 -10.78
CA CYS A 105 16.37 8.97 -12.04
C CYS A 105 16.39 10.05 -13.13
N PHE A 106 15.33 10.87 -13.23
CA PHE A 106 15.30 11.99 -14.18
C PHE A 106 16.30 13.09 -13.79
N VAL A 107 16.40 13.40 -12.50
CA VAL A 107 17.33 14.40 -11.96
C VAL A 107 18.79 14.02 -12.23
N ASP A 108 19.15 12.74 -12.13
CA ASP A 108 20.49 12.26 -12.51
C ASP A 108 20.84 12.59 -13.97
N SER A 109 19.90 12.39 -14.89
CA SER A 109 20.12 12.68 -16.32
C SER A 109 20.33 14.16 -16.63
N THR A 110 19.91 15.05 -15.72
CA THR A 110 20.00 16.51 -15.88
C THR A 110 21.13 17.14 -15.06
N SER A 111 21.90 16.33 -14.32
CA SER A 111 22.99 16.79 -13.44
C SER A 111 22.54 17.86 -12.41
N ASP A 112 21.27 17.83 -12.01
CA ASP A 112 20.76 18.71 -10.95
C ASP A 112 21.10 18.12 -9.57
N TYR A 113 22.35 18.32 -9.15
CA TYR A 113 22.87 17.80 -7.88
C TYR A 113 22.16 18.37 -6.64
N GLY A 114 21.62 19.60 -6.73
CA GLY A 114 20.92 20.23 -5.62
C GLY A 114 19.58 19.54 -5.34
N THR A 115 18.80 19.27 -6.39
CA THR A 115 17.56 18.49 -6.24
C THR A 115 17.87 17.05 -5.86
N ALA A 116 18.92 16.44 -6.44
CA ALA A 116 19.33 15.09 -6.11
C ALA A 116 19.58 14.91 -4.61
N ASN A 117 20.36 15.80 -4.01
CA ASN A 117 20.69 15.75 -2.59
C ASN A 117 19.44 15.89 -1.69
N ILE A 118 18.55 16.84 -2.02
CA ILE A 118 17.27 17.01 -1.31
C ILE A 118 16.45 15.71 -1.35
N LEU A 119 16.34 15.08 -2.53
CA LEU A 119 15.56 13.85 -2.67
C LEU A 119 16.19 12.67 -1.91
N ASP A 120 17.52 12.55 -1.90
CA ASP A 120 18.24 11.48 -1.19
C ASP A 120 18.03 11.57 0.34
N ASP A 121 18.02 12.79 0.88
CA ASP A 121 17.68 13.03 2.29
C ASP A 121 16.23 12.65 2.60
N ILE A 122 15.28 13.06 1.75
CA ILE A 122 13.85 12.72 1.91
C ILE A 122 13.63 11.21 1.86
N ILE A 123 14.26 10.51 0.90
CA ILE A 123 14.19 9.04 0.76
C ILE A 123 14.58 8.39 2.09
N THR A 124 15.74 8.76 2.62
CA THR A 124 16.30 8.16 3.85
C THR A 124 15.34 8.29 5.03
N TYR A 125 14.72 9.47 5.20
CA TYR A 125 13.76 9.69 6.28
C TYR A 125 12.43 8.96 6.07
N PHE A 126 11.89 8.95 4.85
CA PHE A 126 10.64 8.24 4.57
C PHE A 126 10.79 6.73 4.66
N GLU A 127 11.93 6.15 4.26
CA GLU A 127 12.23 4.73 4.45
C GLU A 127 12.28 4.36 5.94
N LYS A 128 12.85 5.22 6.78
CA LYS A 128 12.84 5.03 8.23
C LYS A 128 11.41 5.02 8.79
N TYR A 129 10.57 5.96 8.39
CA TYR A 129 9.16 5.96 8.80
C TYR A 129 8.43 4.73 8.29
N LEU A 130 8.64 4.35 7.03
CA LEU A 130 8.05 3.15 6.43
C LEU A 130 8.40 1.90 7.24
N TRP A 131 9.67 1.74 7.62
CA TRP A 131 10.10 0.65 8.50
C TRP A 131 9.39 0.68 9.87
N MET A 132 9.35 1.85 10.52
CA MET A 132 8.72 1.99 11.84
C MET A 132 7.23 1.64 11.81
N TYR A 133 6.49 2.15 10.82
CA TYR A 133 5.06 1.86 10.67
C TYR A 133 4.80 0.41 10.22
N SER A 134 5.63 -0.13 9.32
CA SER A 134 5.53 -1.55 8.92
C SER A 134 5.77 -2.49 10.10
N SER A 135 6.69 -2.14 10.99
CA SER A 135 7.00 -2.94 12.18
C SER A 135 5.84 -2.97 13.18
N LEU A 136 4.96 -1.97 13.18
CA LEU A 136 3.77 -1.94 14.04
C LEU A 136 2.70 -2.96 13.62
N LEU A 137 2.63 -3.30 12.32
CA LEU A 137 1.67 -4.26 11.77
C LEU A 137 2.26 -5.65 11.52
N ASN A 138 3.41 -5.98 12.11
CA ASN A 138 4.12 -7.26 11.89
C ASN A 138 3.40 -8.51 12.45
N ASN A 139 2.14 -8.71 12.07
CA ASN A 139 1.49 -10.00 11.92
C ASN A 139 1.25 -10.24 10.41
N CYS A 140 2.10 -11.07 9.83
CA CYS A 140 2.15 -11.56 8.44
C CYS A 140 2.18 -10.54 7.29
N LYS A 141 3.34 -10.50 6.63
CA LYS A 141 3.40 -10.16 5.20
C LYS A 141 2.81 -11.32 4.40
N CYS A 142 1.53 -11.22 4.00
CA CYS A 142 1.05 -11.95 2.83
C CYS A 142 1.33 -11.08 1.61
N SER A 143 2.39 -11.37 0.86
CA SER A 143 2.48 -10.93 -0.53
C SER A 143 1.61 -11.87 -1.36
N CYS A 144 0.39 -11.45 -1.67
CA CYS A 144 -0.48 -12.18 -2.57
C CYS A 144 -0.48 -11.48 -3.93
N ASP A 145 0.43 -11.92 -4.81
CA ASP A 145 0.22 -11.78 -6.25
C ASP A 145 -0.96 -12.67 -6.64
N LYS A 146 -1.80 -12.19 -7.55
CA LYS A 146 -3.15 -12.75 -7.80
C LYS A 146 -3.20 -14.23 -8.19
N ASP A 147 -2.07 -14.88 -8.46
CA ASP A 147 -2.02 -16.25 -8.98
C ASP A 147 -1.13 -17.25 -8.22
N ASP A 148 -0.37 -16.88 -7.18
CA ASP A 148 0.38 -17.89 -6.37
C ASP A 148 0.89 -17.30 -5.03
N CYS A 149 0.10 -17.38 -3.95
CA CYS A 149 0.59 -16.98 -2.63
C CYS A 149 1.50 -18.08 -2.05
N LYS A 150 2.83 -17.94 -2.14
CA LYS A 150 3.78 -18.65 -1.27
C LYS A 150 4.01 -17.85 0.00
N CYS A 151 3.28 -18.18 1.06
CA CYS A 151 3.51 -17.58 2.37
C CYS A 151 4.63 -18.32 3.11
N SER A 152 5.63 -17.59 3.61
CA SER A 152 6.59 -18.11 4.59
C SER A 152 6.34 -17.39 5.90
N CYS A 153 5.46 -17.95 6.74
CA CYS A 153 5.22 -17.43 8.09
C CYS A 153 5.12 -18.59 9.09
N ASP A 154 5.73 -18.39 10.25
CA ASP A 154 5.71 -19.34 11.38
C ASP A 154 4.31 -19.39 12.01
N LYS A 155 3.61 -20.45 11.60
CA LYS A 155 2.37 -21.11 12.03
C LYS A 155 1.31 -20.57 13.00
N ASP A 156 1.45 -19.52 13.81
CA ASP A 156 0.48 -19.38 14.93
C ASP A 156 -0.41 -18.13 15.02
N ASP A 157 -0.26 -17.05 14.23
CA ASP A 157 -0.99 -15.79 14.54
C ASP A 157 -1.65 -14.99 13.39
N CYS A 158 -1.92 -15.59 12.22
CA CYS A 158 -2.51 -14.84 11.11
C CYS A 158 -3.93 -15.25 10.76
N LYS A 159 -4.90 -14.50 11.30
CA LYS A 159 -6.27 -14.43 10.77
C LYS A 159 -6.28 -13.59 9.50
N CYS A 160 -6.03 -14.21 8.36
CA CYS A 160 -6.16 -13.56 7.06
C CYS A 160 -7.64 -13.59 6.63
N SER A 161 -8.29 -12.44 6.55
CA SER A 161 -9.59 -12.28 5.90
C SER A 161 -9.37 -11.88 4.44
N CYS A 162 -9.28 -12.86 3.55
CA CYS A 162 -9.29 -12.62 2.11
C CYS A 162 -10.70 -12.91 1.58
N ASP A 163 -11.40 -11.87 1.13
CA ASP A 163 -12.61 -12.02 0.34
C ASP A 163 -12.22 -12.47 -1.08
N LYS A 164 -12.54 -13.72 -1.41
CA LYS A 164 -12.81 -14.13 -2.78
C LYS A 164 -14.05 -15.03 -2.75
N ASP A 165 -15.13 -14.52 -3.33
CA ASP A 165 -16.37 -15.25 -3.51
C ASP A 165 -16.13 -16.64 -4.13
N ASP A 166 -16.95 -17.59 -3.65
CA ASP A 166 -17.23 -18.93 -4.16
C ASP A 166 -16.31 -20.11 -3.79
N CYS A 167 -15.97 -20.25 -2.51
CA CYS A 167 -15.87 -21.59 -1.88
C CYS A 167 -16.04 -21.51 -0.36
N LYS A 168 -17.22 -21.87 0.16
CA LYS A 168 -17.41 -22.09 1.61
C LYS A 168 -17.04 -23.52 1.96
N CYS A 169 -15.83 -23.75 2.44
CA CYS A 169 -15.49 -24.99 3.13
C CYS A 169 -15.71 -24.81 4.64
N SER A 170 -16.62 -25.61 5.21
CA SER A 170 -16.68 -25.85 6.65
C SER A 170 -16.06 -27.21 6.93
N CYS A 171 -14.89 -27.26 7.54
CA CYS A 171 -14.24 -28.51 7.92
C CYS A 171 -14.21 -28.64 9.44
N ASP A 172 -15.05 -29.53 9.98
CA ASP A 172 -14.81 -30.17 11.28
C ASP A 172 -14.09 -31.51 11.05
N LYS A 173 -13.23 -31.87 12.00
CA LYS A 173 -12.08 -32.78 11.87
C LYS A 173 -12.30 -34.20 11.33
N ASP A 174 -13.50 -34.61 10.95
CA ASP A 174 -13.74 -36.00 10.53
C ASP A 174 -14.64 -36.19 9.29
N ASP A 175 -15.18 -35.14 8.64
CA ASP A 175 -16.00 -35.29 7.41
C ASP A 175 -15.91 -34.05 6.47
N CYS A 176 -15.06 -34.10 5.43
CA CYS A 176 -15.07 -33.12 4.32
C CYS A 176 -16.33 -33.34 3.47
N LYS A 177 -17.41 -32.57 3.67
CA LYS A 177 -18.56 -32.51 2.74
C LYS A 177 -18.47 -31.27 1.88
N CYS A 178 -18.28 -31.44 0.57
CA CYS A 178 -18.38 -30.37 -0.42
C CYS A 178 -19.84 -30.19 -0.86
N SER A 179 -20.34 -28.96 -0.81
CA SER A 179 -21.55 -28.53 -1.50
C SER A 179 -21.16 -27.55 -2.60
N CYS A 180 -21.11 -28.02 -3.85
CA CYS A 180 -20.88 -27.18 -5.02
C CYS A 180 -22.09 -27.25 -5.96
N ASP A 181 -22.52 -26.12 -6.49
CA ASP A 181 -23.66 -26.01 -7.43
C ASP A 181 -23.29 -26.40 -8.88
N LYS A 182 -22.16 -27.05 -9.11
CA LYS A 182 -21.71 -27.53 -10.43
C LYS A 182 -21.32 -29.01 -10.34
N ASP A 183 -21.93 -29.82 -11.20
CA ASP A 183 -22.08 -31.28 -11.11
C ASP A 183 -20.80 -32.15 -11.15
N ASP A 184 -19.59 -31.58 -11.22
CA ASP A 184 -18.37 -32.36 -11.44
C ASP A 184 -17.21 -32.01 -10.48
N CYS A 185 -17.49 -31.89 -9.18
CA CYS A 185 -16.43 -31.84 -8.16
C CYS A 185 -16.13 -33.24 -7.60
N LYS A 186 -14.98 -33.81 -7.95
CA LYS A 186 -14.43 -35.01 -7.28
C LYS A 186 -13.52 -34.58 -6.12
N CYS A 187 -13.84 -35.03 -4.92
CA CYS A 187 -13.03 -34.80 -3.72
C CYS A 187 -12.28 -36.09 -3.36
N SER A 188 -10.96 -36.03 -3.19
CA SER A 188 -10.17 -37.14 -2.63
C SER A 188 -9.47 -36.66 -1.38
N CYS A 189 -9.76 -37.31 -0.24
CA CYS A 189 -9.20 -36.95 1.06
C CYS A 189 -8.16 -37.99 1.49
N ASP A 190 -6.92 -37.56 1.69
CA ASP A 190 -5.98 -38.24 2.58
C ASP A 190 -5.79 -37.38 3.83
N LYS A 191 -5.63 -38.04 4.99
CA LYS A 191 -5.75 -37.53 6.38
C LYS A 191 -4.89 -36.32 6.78
N LYS A 192 -4.30 -35.58 5.85
CA LYS A 192 -3.60 -34.32 6.10
C LYS A 192 -3.90 -33.18 5.13
N ASP A 193 -4.55 -33.39 3.98
CA ASP A 193 -4.84 -32.33 3.00
C ASP A 193 -6.09 -32.68 2.14
N CYS A 194 -7.24 -31.99 2.34
CA CYS A 194 -8.36 -32.04 1.37
C CYS A 194 -7.95 -31.21 0.14
N LYS A 195 -7.81 -31.84 -1.04
CA LYS A 195 -7.59 -31.14 -2.32
C LYS A 195 -8.81 -31.31 -3.24
N CYS A 196 -9.29 -30.20 -3.78
CA CYS A 196 -10.30 -30.18 -4.85
C CYS A 196 -9.63 -29.79 -6.17
N SER A 197 -9.89 -30.55 -7.23
CA SER A 197 -9.48 -30.23 -8.60
C SER A 197 -10.71 -30.17 -9.51
N CYS A 198 -10.79 -29.14 -10.35
CA CYS A 198 -11.79 -29.02 -11.40
C CYS A 198 -11.08 -29.04 -12.76
N ASP A 199 -11.38 -30.01 -13.62
CA ASP A 199 -10.77 -30.11 -14.95
C ASP A 199 -11.37 -29.05 -15.90
N LYS A 200 -10.55 -28.13 -16.41
CA LYS A 200 -10.93 -27.24 -17.52
C LYS A 200 -10.83 -28.02 -18.84
N LYS A 201 -11.94 -28.24 -19.52
CA LYS A 201 -11.95 -28.72 -20.92
C LYS A 201 -11.56 -27.61 -21.88
N GLU A 202 -10.70 -27.95 -22.83
CA GLU A 202 -10.11 -27.14 -23.91
C GLU A 202 -11.16 -26.57 -24.88
N TYR A 203 -10.94 -25.34 -25.36
CA TYR A 203 -11.38 -24.88 -26.68
C TYR A 203 -10.29 -23.97 -27.29
N PHE A 204 -9.73 -24.40 -28.42
CA PHE A 204 -8.83 -23.66 -29.30
C PHE A 204 -9.60 -22.66 -30.18
N SER A 205 -9.00 -21.48 -30.44
CA SER A 205 -9.06 -20.80 -31.74
C SER A 205 -7.95 -19.74 -31.87
N GLU A 206 -6.94 -20.08 -32.68
CA GLU A 206 -6.02 -19.29 -33.53
C GLU A 206 -6.11 -17.74 -33.53
N ASN A 207 -5.00 -17.05 -33.24
CA ASN A 207 -4.07 -16.54 -34.26
C ASN A 207 -2.87 -15.82 -33.65
N ASP A 208 -1.71 -16.10 -34.25
CA ASP A 208 -0.35 -15.74 -33.84
C ASP A 208 0.01 -14.25 -33.99
N ASP A 209 0.86 -13.84 -33.04
CA ASP A 209 2.03 -12.95 -33.10
C ASP A 209 2.35 -12.15 -34.38
N LEU A 210 2.74 -10.88 -34.15
CA LEU A 210 3.92 -10.30 -34.81
C LEU A 210 4.56 -9.21 -33.93
N VAL A 211 5.64 -9.64 -33.27
CA VAL A 211 6.93 -8.97 -33.06
C VAL A 211 7.11 -7.65 -33.84
N ILE A 212 7.32 -6.54 -33.11
CA ILE A 212 8.52 -5.67 -33.04
C ILE A 212 8.45 -4.91 -31.72
#